data_AF-A0A0S8FAV8-F1
#
_entry.id   AF-A0A0S8FAV8-F1
#
_cell.length_a   1.000
_cell.length_b   1.000
_cell.length_c   1.000
_cell.angle_alpha   90.00
_cell.angle_beta   90.00
_cell.angle_gamma   90.00
#
_symmetry.space_group_name_H-M   'P 1'
#
loop_
_entity.id
_entity.type
_entity.pdbx_description
1 polymer ?
#
loop_
_entity_poly.entity_id
_entity_poly.type
_entity_poly.pdbx_seq_one_letter_code
_entity_poly.pdbx_strand_id
1 'polypeptide(L)'
;MDQDPEGVSVESALADVLACPACGSPFEPAWSQELLCRDNSHRFPVADGILHLAVESSSADWKVAEPAQTSEAYARQYQALEEAGRYNAMYERRASKRATTRKEFRLIRRHIRAQPPCETILDLPCGGGRLSGAIAEAAPEALILEADIGLGQVQYAREHGLPG
;
A
#
# COMPACT_ATOMS: atom_id res chain seq x y z
N MET A 1 1.61 16.51 -19.46
CA MET A 1 0.93 15.41 -20.17
C MET A 1 1.97 14.30 -20.19
N ASP A 2 2.22 13.74 -19.01
CA ASP A 2 3.31 12.80 -18.81
C ASP A 2 2.79 11.42 -19.19
N GLN A 3 3.12 11.01 -20.41
CA GLN A 3 3.00 9.62 -20.81
C GLN A 3 4.18 8.90 -20.17
N ASP A 4 3.92 8.06 -19.17
CA ASP A 4 4.91 7.11 -18.67
C ASP A 4 5.34 6.22 -19.85
N PRO A 5 6.65 6.16 -20.17
CA PRO A 5 7.12 5.42 -21.34
C PRO A 5 7.04 3.92 -21.01
N GLU A 6 6.29 3.17 -21.82
CA GLU A 6 6.25 1.68 -21.79
C GLU A 6 5.73 1.02 -20.49
N GLY A 7 5.05 1.75 -19.61
CA GLY A 7 4.54 1.24 -18.33
C GLY A 7 3.15 0.60 -18.42
N VAL A 8 3.00 -0.62 -17.89
CA VAL A 8 1.68 -1.21 -17.59
C VAL A 8 0.93 -0.25 -16.66
N SER A 9 -0.29 0.17 -17.01
CA SER A 9 -1.07 1.07 -16.16
C SER A 9 -1.33 0.40 -14.80
N VAL A 10 -1.39 1.18 -13.71
CA VAL A 10 -1.67 0.65 -12.35
C VAL A 10 -2.94 -0.20 -12.36
N GLU A 11 -3.96 0.24 -13.10
CA GLU A 11 -5.21 -0.50 -13.30
C GLU A 11 -4.98 -1.86 -13.94
N SER A 12 -4.13 -1.94 -14.96
CA SER A 12 -3.82 -3.18 -15.67
C SER A 12 -2.97 -4.12 -14.81
N ALA A 13 -1.99 -3.58 -14.07
CA ALA A 13 -1.14 -4.37 -13.17
C ALA A 13 -1.94 -4.94 -11.99
N LEU A 14 -2.95 -4.21 -11.51
CA LEU A 14 -3.74 -4.59 -10.34
C LEU A 14 -4.98 -5.44 -10.69
N ALA A 15 -5.52 -5.35 -11.91
CA ALA A 15 -6.75 -6.04 -12.28
C ALA A 15 -6.66 -7.57 -12.13
N ASP A 16 -5.49 -8.14 -12.39
CA ASP A 16 -5.27 -9.59 -12.35
C ASP A 16 -4.89 -10.12 -10.95
N VAL A 17 -4.58 -9.23 -10.00
CA VAL A 17 -4.12 -9.58 -8.65
C VAL A 17 -5.10 -9.19 -7.54
N LEU A 18 -6.03 -8.28 -7.81
CA LEU A 18 -7.00 -7.79 -6.84
C LEU A 18 -8.42 -8.28 -7.15
N ALA A 19 -9.20 -8.44 -6.08
CA ALA A 19 -10.65 -8.67 -6.16
C ALA A 19 -11.40 -7.46 -5.61
N CYS A 20 -12.60 -7.22 -6.12
CA CYS A 20 -13.48 -6.16 -5.64
C CYS A 20 -13.76 -6.36 -4.14
N PRO A 21 -13.43 -5.38 -3.28
CA PRO A 21 -13.65 -5.52 -1.84
C PRO A 21 -15.15 -5.56 -1.46
N ALA A 22 -16.04 -5.10 -2.34
CA ALA A 22 -17.49 -5.08 -2.09
C ALA A 22 -18.19 -6.40 -2.50
N CYS A 23 -17.81 -7.00 -3.63
CA CYS A 23 -18.51 -8.19 -4.16
C CYS A 23 -17.61 -9.40 -4.43
N GLY A 24 -16.29 -9.28 -4.31
CA GLY A 24 -15.33 -10.35 -4.57
C GLY A 24 -15.06 -10.62 -6.06
N SER A 25 -15.78 -9.97 -6.98
CA SER A 25 -15.59 -10.13 -8.42
C SER A 25 -14.25 -9.54 -8.88
N PRO A 26 -13.60 -10.12 -9.91
CA PRO A 26 -12.38 -9.55 -10.46
C PRO A 26 -12.62 -8.16 -11.06
N PHE A 27 -11.56 -7.38 -11.19
CA PHE A 27 -11.60 -6.11 -11.91
C PHE A 27 -11.44 -6.32 -13.42
N GLU A 28 -11.99 -5.40 -14.21
CA GLU A 28 -11.64 -5.26 -15.63
C GLU A 28 -10.63 -4.11 -15.78
N PRO A 29 -9.56 -4.27 -16.58
CA PRO A 29 -8.66 -3.18 -16.89
C PRO A 29 -9.46 -2.03 -17.54
N ALA A 30 -9.55 -0.91 -16.85
CA ALA A 30 -10.23 0.28 -17.32
C ALA A 30 -9.24 1.43 -17.42
N TRP A 31 -9.13 2.05 -18.59
CA TRP A 31 -8.25 3.21 -18.83
C TRP A 31 -8.96 4.52 -18.48
N SER A 32 -9.51 4.60 -17.26
CA SER A 32 -10.40 5.70 -16.87
C SER A 32 -10.09 6.31 -15.51
N GLN A 33 -8.87 6.15 -14.97
CA GLN A 33 -8.53 6.54 -13.59
C GLN A 33 -9.48 5.92 -12.55
N GLU A 34 -10.10 4.79 -12.89
CA GLU A 34 -11.04 4.05 -12.05
C GLU A 34 -10.86 2.57 -12.37
N LEU A 35 -10.99 1.71 -11.36
CA LEU A 35 -11.21 0.28 -11.55
C LEU A 35 -12.69 -0.05 -11.38
N LEU A 36 -13.22 -0.76 -12.38
CA LEU A 36 -14.58 -1.29 -12.36
C LEU A 36 -14.53 -2.79 -12.11
N CYS A 37 -15.30 -3.26 -11.11
CA CYS A 37 -15.50 -4.70 -10.97
C CYS A 37 -16.26 -5.23 -12.20
N ARG A 38 -16.03 -6.49 -12.57
CA ARG A 38 -16.65 -7.12 -13.75
C ARG A 38 -18.18 -7.09 -13.75
N ASP A 39 -18.80 -7.05 -12.56
CA ASP A 39 -20.26 -6.92 -12.42
C ASP A 39 -20.75 -5.48 -12.65
N ASN A 40 -19.84 -4.54 -12.93
CA ASN A 40 -20.07 -3.11 -13.17
C ASN A 40 -20.86 -2.39 -12.07
N SER A 41 -20.97 -2.98 -10.89
CA SER A 41 -21.73 -2.48 -9.75
C SER A 41 -20.92 -1.55 -8.84
N HIS A 42 -19.59 -1.69 -8.85
CA HIS A 42 -18.68 -0.94 -8.00
C HIS A 42 -17.54 -0.33 -8.81
N ARG A 43 -17.18 0.90 -8.44
CA ARG A 43 -16.12 1.70 -9.04
C ARG A 43 -15.21 2.21 -7.94
N PHE A 44 -13.91 2.14 -8.19
CA PHE A 44 -12.89 2.59 -7.25
C PHE A 44 -11.95 3.57 -7.95
N PRO A 45 -11.79 4.80 -7.44
CA PRO A 45 -10.94 5.78 -8.10
C PRO A 45 -9.46 5.41 -7.94
N VAL A 46 -8.70 5.73 -8.98
CA VAL A 46 -7.24 5.76 -8.98
C VAL A 46 -6.82 7.23 -9.03
N ALA A 47 -6.36 7.74 -7.90
CA ALA A 47 -5.89 9.12 -7.79
C ALA A 47 -4.39 9.12 -7.57
N ASP A 48 -3.66 9.89 -8.38
CA ASP A 48 -2.20 9.96 -8.31
C ASP A 48 -1.57 8.56 -8.25
N GLY A 49 -2.02 7.66 -9.14
CA GLY A 49 -1.61 6.25 -9.22
C GLY A 49 -1.77 5.42 -7.94
N ILE A 50 -2.62 5.85 -7.01
CA ILE A 50 -3.02 5.10 -5.81
C ILE A 50 -4.47 4.66 -6.01
N LEU A 51 -4.72 3.36 -5.86
CA LEU A 51 -6.06 2.79 -5.96
C LEU A 51 -6.77 2.84 -4.61
N HIS A 52 -7.93 3.50 -4.56
CA HIS A 52 -8.69 3.69 -3.33
C HIS A 52 -9.71 2.55 -3.14
N LEU A 53 -9.30 1.48 -2.47
CA LEU A 53 -10.14 0.29 -2.22
C LEU A 53 -10.85 0.28 -0.86
N ALA A 54 -10.61 1.28 -0.01
CA ALA A 54 -11.26 1.33 1.30
C ALA A 54 -12.77 1.50 1.13
N VAL A 55 -13.53 0.50 1.59
CA VAL A 55 -15.00 0.58 1.67
C VAL A 55 -15.35 1.08 3.06
N GLU A 56 -16.06 2.19 3.14
CA GLU A 56 -16.60 2.68 4.41
C GLU A 56 -17.52 1.61 5.00
N SER A 57 -17.13 1.08 6.15
CA SER A 57 -17.94 0.16 6.94
C SER A 57 -17.85 0.56 8.40
N SER A 58 -18.94 0.34 9.11
CA SER A 58 -18.99 0.59 10.54
C SER A 58 -18.49 -0.65 11.29
N SER A 59 -18.00 -0.47 12.53
CA SER A 59 -17.66 -1.61 13.39
C SER A 59 -18.84 -2.56 13.65
N ALA A 60 -20.07 -2.09 13.42
CA ALA A 60 -21.29 -2.91 13.48
C ALA A 60 -21.32 -3.99 12.37
N ASP A 61 -20.68 -3.74 11.22
CA ASP A 61 -20.65 -4.68 10.09
C ASP A 61 -19.65 -5.84 10.34
N TRP A 62 -18.74 -5.67 11.30
CA TRP A 62 -17.60 -6.56 11.52
C TRP A 62 -17.84 -7.65 12.59
N LYS A 63 -19.08 -7.77 13.11
CA LYS A 63 -19.46 -8.71 14.18
C LYS A 63 -18.48 -8.69 15.37
N VAL A 64 -17.94 -7.53 15.73
CA VAL A 64 -17.02 -7.39 16.86
C VAL A 64 -17.84 -7.32 18.16
N ALA A 65 -17.53 -8.17 19.14
CA ALA A 65 -18.36 -8.39 20.33
C ALA A 65 -18.29 -7.27 21.40
N GLU A 66 -17.60 -6.16 21.15
CA GLU A 66 -17.39 -5.07 22.12
C GLU A 66 -17.52 -3.73 21.38
N PRO A 67 -17.94 -2.63 22.05
CA PRO A 67 -17.94 -1.31 21.43
C PRO A 67 -16.49 -0.91 21.20
N ALA A 68 -16.01 -1.15 19.97
CA ALA A 68 -14.68 -0.80 19.54
C ALA A 68 -14.47 0.70 19.81
N GLN A 69 -13.46 1.04 20.62
CA GLN A 69 -12.96 2.41 20.72
C GLN A 69 -12.84 2.95 19.29
N THR A 70 -13.60 3.98 18.97
CA THR A 70 -13.79 4.45 17.60
C THR A 70 -12.44 4.73 16.97
N SER A 71 -12.05 3.89 16.01
CA SER A 71 -10.81 3.97 15.22
C SER A 71 -10.71 5.27 14.42
N GLU A 72 -11.74 6.12 14.44
CA GLU A 72 -11.79 7.41 13.78
C GLU A 72 -10.66 8.37 14.18
N ALA A 73 -10.21 8.35 15.43
CA ALA A 73 -9.12 9.22 15.87
C ALA A 73 -7.75 8.72 15.35
N TYR A 74 -7.56 7.40 15.33
CA TYR A 74 -6.37 6.76 14.78
C TYR A 74 -6.34 6.91 13.25
N ALA A 75 -7.43 6.61 12.56
CA ALA A 75 -7.57 6.79 11.12
C ALA A 75 -7.30 8.23 10.69
N ARG A 76 -7.77 9.23 11.46
CA ARG A 76 -7.50 10.66 11.19
C ARG A 76 -6.03 11.05 11.31
N GLN A 77 -5.27 10.48 12.24
CA GLN A 77 -3.83 10.76 12.38
C GLN A 77 -3.00 10.25 11.18
N TYR A 78 -3.43 9.16 10.55
CA TYR A 78 -2.72 8.56 9.41
C TYR A 78 -3.24 9.03 8.04
N GLN A 79 -4.29 9.86 8.02
CA GLN A 79 -4.78 10.53 6.81
C GLN A 79 -3.87 11.69 6.37
N ALA A 80 -3.17 12.34 7.30
CA ALA A 80 -2.35 13.51 6.98
C ALA A 80 -0.94 13.12 6.52
N LEU A 81 -0.60 13.47 5.27
CA LEU A 81 0.72 13.30 4.66
C LEU A 81 1.86 13.85 5.55
N GLU A 82 1.62 14.99 6.22
CA GLU A 82 2.61 15.63 7.11
C GLU A 82 2.94 14.75 8.34
N GLU A 83 1.95 14.05 8.90
CA GLU A 83 2.13 13.19 10.06
C GLU A 83 2.89 11.91 9.68
N ALA A 84 2.61 11.37 8.48
CA ALA A 84 3.39 10.29 7.88
C ALA A 84 4.88 10.67 7.72
N GLY A 85 5.14 11.89 7.23
CA GLY A 85 6.50 12.40 7.10
C GLY A 85 7.21 12.60 8.44
N ARG A 86 6.51 13.12 9.46
CA ARG A 86 7.10 13.28 10.81
C ARG A 86 7.49 11.93 11.43
N TYR A 87 6.65 10.91 11.25
CA TYR A 87 6.95 9.56 11.74
C TYR A 87 8.20 8.98 11.08
N ASN A 88 8.29 9.04 9.74
CA ASN A 88 9.44 8.53 9.00
C ASN A 88 10.73 9.29 9.32
N ALA A 89 10.68 10.62 9.37
CA ALA A 89 11.82 11.46 9.73
C ALA A 89 12.42 11.13 11.12
N MET A 90 11.60 10.65 12.07
CA MET A 90 12.10 10.20 13.38
C MET A 90 13.04 9.00 13.26
N TYR A 91 12.77 8.07 12.34
CA TYR A 91 13.59 6.87 12.11
C TYR A 91 14.93 7.20 11.46
N GLU A 92 14.98 8.26 10.66
CA GLU A 92 16.21 8.74 10.03
C GLU A 92 17.10 9.52 11.00
N ARG A 93 16.51 10.32 11.88
CA ARG A 93 17.25 11.27 12.74
C ARG A 93 17.81 10.64 14.02
N ARG A 94 17.14 9.63 14.59
CA ARG A 94 17.56 9.03 15.88
C ARG A 94 18.46 7.81 15.67
N ALA A 95 19.69 7.86 16.20
CA ALA A 95 20.68 6.79 16.05
C ALA A 95 20.18 5.41 16.53
N SER A 96 19.43 5.35 17.64
CA SER A 96 18.82 4.11 18.15
C SER A 96 17.76 3.55 17.20
N LYS A 97 16.99 4.41 16.55
CA LYS A 97 15.99 4.02 15.54
C LYS A 97 16.66 3.54 14.26
N ARG A 98 17.71 4.24 13.78
CA ARG A 98 18.52 3.78 12.64
C ARG A 98 19.13 2.39 12.86
N ALA A 99 19.65 2.13 14.06
CA ALA A 99 20.21 0.82 14.39
C ALA A 99 19.14 -0.28 14.38
N THR A 100 17.92 0.04 14.83
CA THR A 100 16.77 -0.86 14.76
C THR A 100 16.35 -1.09 13.31
N THR A 101 16.23 -0.04 12.50
CA THR A 101 15.92 -0.11 11.06
C THR A 101 16.90 -1.01 10.31
N ARG A 102 18.21 -0.91 10.57
CA ARG A 102 19.21 -1.79 9.93
C ARG A 102 19.01 -3.27 10.28
N LYS A 103 18.61 -3.56 11.52
CA LYS A 103 18.30 -4.94 11.93
C LYS A 103 17.05 -5.44 11.23
N GLU A 104 16.00 -4.62 11.16
CA GLU A 104 14.76 -4.94 10.44
C GLU A 104 15.05 -5.20 8.95
N PHE A 105 15.81 -4.32 8.28
CA PHE A 105 16.19 -4.48 6.87
C PHE A 105 16.95 -5.78 6.63
N ARG A 106 17.90 -6.11 7.52
CA ARG A 106 18.65 -7.37 7.42
C ARG A 106 17.75 -8.60 7.54
N LEU A 107 16.77 -8.56 8.46
CA LEU A 107 15.82 -9.65 8.64
C LEU A 107 14.91 -9.80 7.43
N ILE A 108 14.33 -8.71 6.93
CA ILE A 108 13.48 -8.70 5.73
C ILE A 108 14.24 -9.29 4.54
N ARG A 109 15.42 -8.76 4.22
CA ARG A 109 16.23 -9.25 3.10
C ARG A 109 16.57 -10.73 3.24
N ARG A 110 16.89 -11.19 4.45
CA ARG A 110 17.16 -12.61 4.72
C ARG A 110 15.94 -13.48 4.45
N HIS A 111 14.77 -13.08 4.95
CA HIS A 111 13.56 -13.88 4.83
C HIS A 111 13.03 -13.93 3.41
N ILE A 112 13.09 -12.81 2.67
CA ILE A 112 12.68 -12.75 1.27
C ILE A 112 13.62 -13.56 0.38
N ARG A 113 14.93 -13.42 0.53
CA ARG A 113 15.92 -14.21 -0.26
C ARG A 113 15.87 -15.71 0.03
N ALA A 114 15.23 -16.12 1.13
CA ALA A 114 15.03 -17.52 1.46
C ALA A 114 13.73 -18.10 0.88
N GLN A 115 12.86 -17.27 0.30
CA GLN A 115 11.68 -17.74 -0.43
C GLN A 115 12.05 -18.11 -1.88
N PRO A 116 11.25 -18.97 -2.53
CA PRO A 116 11.27 -19.10 -3.98
C PRO A 116 11.05 -17.73 -4.66
N PRO A 117 11.51 -17.56 -5.92
CA PRO A 117 11.20 -16.36 -6.69
C PRO A 117 9.69 -16.12 -6.74
N CYS A 118 9.27 -14.87 -6.48
CA CYS A 118 7.89 -14.43 -6.55
C CYS A 118 7.79 -13.32 -7.61
N GLU A 119 6.74 -13.37 -8.42
CA GLU A 119 6.46 -12.32 -9.41
C GLU A 119 5.83 -11.07 -8.76
N THR A 120 5.14 -11.24 -7.61
CA THR A 120 4.46 -10.16 -6.91
C THR A 120 4.58 -10.33 -5.39
N ILE A 121 4.80 -9.22 -4.68
CA ILE A 121 4.87 -9.15 -3.22
C ILE A 121 3.91 -8.06 -2.73
N LEU A 122 3.10 -8.38 -1.72
CA LEU A 122 2.23 -7.41 -1.04
C LEU A 122 2.87 -7.00 0.30
N ASP A 123 3.09 -5.70 0.49
CA ASP A 123 3.47 -5.10 1.77
C ASP A 123 2.23 -4.46 2.44
N LEU A 124 1.81 -5.03 3.58
CA LEU A 124 0.60 -4.65 4.30
C LEU A 124 0.77 -4.85 5.83
N PRO A 125 0.60 -3.80 6.66
CA PRO A 125 0.55 -2.38 6.30
C PRO A 125 1.94 -1.87 5.86
N CYS A 126 2.01 -1.20 4.71
CA CYS A 126 3.27 -0.64 4.22
C CYS A 126 3.71 0.61 5.02
N GLY A 127 2.77 1.29 5.69
CA GLY A 127 3.00 2.63 6.23
C GLY A 127 3.57 3.55 5.15
N GLY A 128 4.45 4.49 5.54
CA GLY A 128 5.13 5.38 4.62
C GLY A 128 6.29 4.74 3.83
N GLY A 129 6.25 3.42 3.57
CA GLY A 129 7.21 2.74 2.69
C GLY A 129 8.59 2.46 3.30
N ARG A 130 8.77 2.69 4.61
CA ARG A 130 10.07 2.59 5.29
C ARG A 130 10.77 1.25 5.06
N LEU A 131 10.01 0.16 5.04
CA LEU A 131 10.53 -1.20 4.95
C LEU A 131 10.50 -1.76 3.52
N SER A 132 9.62 -1.23 2.67
CA SER A 132 9.45 -1.62 1.26
C SER A 132 10.75 -1.56 0.48
N GLY A 133 11.63 -0.59 0.81
CA GLY A 133 12.95 -0.50 0.19
C GLY A 133 13.80 -1.76 0.37
N ALA A 134 13.78 -2.35 1.56
CA ALA A 134 14.50 -3.60 1.83
C ALA A 134 13.85 -4.81 1.15
N ILE A 135 12.55 -4.75 0.84
CA ILE A 135 11.81 -5.75 0.08
C ILE A 135 12.29 -5.73 -1.38
N ALA A 136 12.28 -4.56 -2.03
CA ALA A 136 12.75 -4.41 -3.41
C ALA A 136 14.21 -4.79 -3.60
N GLU A 137 15.09 -4.38 -2.69
CA GLU A 137 16.50 -4.81 -2.76
C GLU A 137 16.70 -6.33 -2.62
N ALA A 138 15.73 -7.03 -2.03
CA ALA A 138 15.78 -8.48 -1.84
C ALA A 138 15.13 -9.24 -2.99
N ALA A 139 14.16 -8.64 -3.67
CA ALA A 139 13.40 -9.20 -4.78
C ALA A 139 13.26 -8.16 -5.91
N PRO A 140 14.35 -7.83 -6.62
CA PRO A 140 14.37 -6.73 -7.60
C PRO A 140 13.49 -6.96 -8.83
N GLU A 141 13.16 -8.22 -9.12
CA GLU A 141 12.31 -8.60 -10.26
C GLU A 141 10.82 -8.73 -9.88
N ALA A 142 10.48 -8.59 -8.59
CA ALA A 142 9.11 -8.71 -8.14
C ALA A 142 8.39 -7.37 -8.23
N LEU A 143 7.14 -7.38 -8.70
CA LEU A 143 6.22 -6.27 -8.52
C LEU A 143 5.88 -6.13 -7.02
N ILE A 144 6.10 -4.96 -6.44
CA ILE A 144 5.76 -4.70 -5.04
C ILE A 144 4.49 -3.86 -4.99
N LEU A 145 3.47 -4.39 -4.33
CA LEU A 145 2.22 -3.72 -4.04
C LEU A 145 2.27 -3.20 -2.60
N GLU A 146 2.16 -1.89 -2.43
CA GLU A 146 2.11 -1.25 -1.12
C GLU A 146 0.65 -0.92 -0.77
N ALA A 147 0.21 -1.36 0.41
CA ALA A 147 -1.15 -1.11 0.87
C ALA A 147 -1.18 -0.67 2.34
N ASP A 148 -1.96 0.38 2.61
CA ASP A 148 -2.26 0.87 3.95
C ASP A 148 -3.68 1.47 3.97
N ILE A 149 -4.31 1.47 5.14
CA ILE A 149 -5.60 2.13 5.37
C ILE A 149 -5.46 3.65 5.51
N GLY A 150 -4.27 4.13 5.90
CA GLY A 150 -3.95 5.55 6.00
C GLY A 150 -3.53 6.11 4.65
N LEU A 151 -4.41 6.85 3.97
CA LEU A 151 -4.09 7.45 2.66
C LEU A 151 -2.78 8.27 2.69
N GLY A 152 -2.55 9.04 3.76
CA GLY A 152 -1.33 9.83 3.92
C GLY A 152 -0.05 8.98 4.03
N GLN A 153 -0.15 7.73 4.49
CA GLN A 153 0.98 6.79 4.48
C GLN A 153 1.33 6.35 3.07
N VAL A 154 0.34 5.92 2.28
CA VAL A 154 0.54 5.47 0.89
C VAL A 154 1.01 6.64 0.02
N GLN A 155 0.45 7.84 0.20
CA GLN A 155 0.93 9.04 -0.48
C GLN A 155 2.39 9.35 -0.12
N TYR A 156 2.77 9.27 1.16
CA TYR A 156 4.15 9.48 1.57
C TYR A 156 5.09 8.44 0.97
N ALA A 157 4.70 7.16 1.00
CA ALA A 157 5.44 6.04 0.40
C ALA A 157 5.64 6.25 -1.10
N ARG A 158 4.63 6.72 -1.83
CA ARG A 158 4.76 7.03 -3.26
C ARG A 158 5.75 8.18 -3.52
N GLU A 159 5.67 9.25 -2.74
CA GLU A 159 6.50 10.45 -2.94
C GLU A 159 7.97 10.25 -2.52
N HIS A 160 8.21 9.39 -1.52
CA HIS A 160 9.52 9.25 -0.85
C HIS A 160 10.06 7.82 -0.83
N GLY A 161 9.30 6.88 -1.37
CA GLY A 161 9.66 5.47 -1.49
C GLY A 161 10.67 5.23 -2.60
N LEU A 162 10.85 3.96 -2.90
CA LEU A 162 11.85 3.45 -3.84
C LEU A 162 11.89 4.28 -5.14
N PRO A 163 13.08 4.60 -5.68
CA PRO A 163 13.15 5.11 -7.03
C PRO A 163 12.51 4.06 -7.95
N GLY A 164 11.46 4.48 -8.67
CA GLY A 164 10.84 3.70 -9.74
C GLY A 164 11.83 3.37 -10.84
#